data_AF-A0A7R9WEL4-F1
#
_entry.id   AF-A0A7R9WEL4-F1
#
_cell.length_a   1.000
_cell.length_b   1.000
_cell.length_c   1.000
_cell.angle_alpha   90.00
_cell.angle_beta   90.00
_cell.angle_gamma   90.00
#
_symmetry.space_group_name_H-M   'P 1'
#
loop_
_entity.id
_entity.type
_entity.pdbx_description
1 polymer ?
#
loop_
_entity_poly.entity_id
_entity_poly.type
_entity_poly.pdbx_seq_one_letter_code
_entity_poly.pdbx_strand_id
1 'polypeptide(L)'
;ADLLPLCRWLSRQKGVSFRARQRQGHTPLHKAAWGGHLSLLRHLRDCHGLLDNVQDDAGNFAADLADMADTRRHTDAAKFLREECSGARAESCRVLGIPVSADRDQIRNAYLVKARSVHPDRLIARENQKHSISEENVNISSHREVDQHSHDFDSVRRAYEHLIVENGVGKQSNPAHSIHLMLELHSTVNVSGSEQESTVEPSLCSDDENLFKARLIAVLLEYGDKGLELCNLRKKWEQVWTGVPFPSFRKEGQRKKGALVEFIQKNAGDVVELVKPTSSTGSILLVPKQLTRDIVSQAALKVDFDSDAPVQEETK
;
A
#
# COMPACT_ATOMS: atom_id res chain seq x y z
N ALA A 1 -12.52 -18.84 -20.22
CA ALA A 1 -11.53 -19.45 -21.12
C ALA A 1 -10.28 -19.76 -20.32
N ASP A 2 -9.66 -20.91 -20.54
CA ASP A 2 -8.39 -21.25 -19.90
C ASP A 2 -7.24 -20.54 -20.63
N LEU A 3 -6.55 -19.64 -19.92
CA LEU A 3 -5.45 -18.83 -20.46
C LEU A 3 -4.08 -19.52 -20.29
N LEU A 4 -4.00 -20.61 -19.52
CA LEU A 4 -2.74 -21.28 -19.25
C LEU A 4 -2.04 -21.85 -20.49
N PRO A 5 -2.73 -22.47 -21.45
CA PRO A 5 -2.08 -22.96 -22.67
C PRO A 5 -1.39 -21.84 -23.45
N LEU A 6 -2.07 -20.69 -23.60
CA LEU A 6 -1.53 -19.52 -24.26
C LEU A 6 -0.37 -18.91 -23.48
N CYS A 7 -0.50 -18.76 -22.15
CA CYS A 7 0.58 -18.24 -21.31
C CYS A 7 1.83 -19.12 -21.42
N ARG A 8 1.68 -20.45 -21.31
CA ARG A 8 2.79 -21.40 -21.47
C ARG A 8 3.42 -21.34 -22.85
N TRP A 9 2.61 -21.14 -23.89
CA TRP A 9 3.12 -20.97 -25.25
C TRP A 9 3.92 -19.67 -25.39
N LEU A 10 3.42 -18.56 -24.84
CA LEU A 10 4.08 -17.25 -24.81
C LEU A 10 5.42 -17.30 -24.06
N SER A 11 5.52 -18.03 -22.94
CA SER A 11 6.77 -18.18 -22.18
C SER A 11 7.92 -18.83 -22.95
N ARG A 12 7.63 -19.47 -24.09
CA ARG A 12 8.64 -20.08 -24.98
C ARG A 12 9.04 -19.19 -26.15
N GLN A 13 8.32 -18.09 -26.38
CA GLN A 13 8.61 -17.19 -27.48
C GLN A 13 9.76 -16.25 -27.13
N LYS A 14 10.66 -16.00 -28.08
CA LYS A 14 11.76 -15.05 -27.91
C LYS A 14 11.20 -13.62 -27.78
N GLY A 15 11.75 -12.85 -26.85
CA GLY A 15 11.39 -11.44 -26.65
C GLY A 15 10.12 -11.19 -25.83
N VAL A 16 9.42 -12.24 -25.38
CA VAL A 16 8.27 -12.07 -24.47
C VAL A 16 8.75 -11.84 -23.04
N SER A 17 8.34 -10.73 -22.45
CA SER A 17 8.61 -10.38 -21.06
C SER A 17 7.31 -10.27 -20.26
N PHE A 18 7.17 -11.08 -19.21
CA PHE A 18 6.06 -10.98 -18.26
C PHE A 18 6.20 -9.83 -17.26
N ARG A 19 7.30 -9.07 -17.29
CA ARG A 19 7.51 -7.90 -16.42
C ARG A 19 7.24 -6.58 -17.11
N ALA A 20 6.93 -6.59 -18.41
CA ALA A 20 6.63 -5.38 -19.16
C ALA A 20 5.33 -4.71 -18.66
N ARG A 21 5.32 -3.38 -18.70
CA ARG A 21 4.15 -2.54 -18.40
C ARG A 21 3.57 -1.98 -19.69
N GLN A 22 2.24 -2.00 -19.81
CA GLN A 22 1.57 -1.31 -20.91
C GLN A 22 1.36 0.19 -20.59
N ARG A 23 0.71 0.93 -21.49
CA ARG A 23 0.57 2.40 -21.42
C ARG A 23 -0.07 2.94 -20.14
N GLN A 24 -0.94 2.16 -19.48
CA GLN A 24 -1.56 2.52 -18.20
C GLN A 24 -0.77 1.99 -16.99
N GLY A 25 0.47 1.55 -17.18
CA GLY A 25 1.28 0.97 -16.12
C GLY A 25 0.95 -0.48 -15.78
N HIS A 26 -0.11 -1.07 -16.34
CA HIS A 26 -0.51 -2.43 -16.03
C HIS A 26 0.55 -3.46 -16.41
N THR A 27 0.95 -4.27 -15.42
CA THR A 27 1.69 -5.52 -15.59
C THR A 27 0.73 -6.66 -15.99
N PRO A 28 1.24 -7.84 -16.39
CA PRO A 28 0.40 -9.02 -16.60
C PRO A 28 -0.43 -9.42 -15.37
N LEU A 29 0.06 -9.19 -14.14
CA LEU A 29 -0.73 -9.44 -12.92
C LEU A 29 -1.97 -8.55 -12.87
N HIS A 30 -1.85 -7.25 -13.18
CA HIS A 30 -3.00 -6.33 -13.23
C HIS A 30 -4.09 -6.83 -14.17
N LYS A 31 -3.71 -7.30 -15.37
CA LYS A 31 -4.67 -7.82 -16.35
C LYS A 31 -5.29 -9.15 -15.91
N ALA A 32 -4.50 -10.04 -15.32
CA ALA A 32 -5.01 -11.30 -14.79
C ALA A 32 -5.95 -11.07 -13.60
N ALA A 33 -5.66 -10.10 -12.73
CA ALA A 33 -6.48 -9.72 -11.59
C ALA A 33 -7.79 -9.07 -12.02
N TRP A 34 -7.75 -8.13 -12.98
CA TRP A 34 -8.95 -7.52 -13.58
C TRP A 34 -9.89 -8.54 -14.25
N GLY A 35 -9.35 -9.63 -14.80
CA GLY A 35 -10.14 -10.74 -15.34
C GLY A 35 -10.55 -11.80 -14.30
N GLY A 36 -10.06 -11.69 -13.06
CA GLY A 36 -10.24 -12.68 -11.99
C GLY A 36 -9.67 -14.06 -12.36
N HIS A 37 -8.54 -14.09 -13.07
CA HIS A 37 -7.91 -15.32 -13.57
C HIS A 37 -6.94 -15.91 -12.55
N LEU A 38 -7.46 -16.46 -11.45
CA LEU A 38 -6.66 -17.02 -10.35
C LEU A 38 -5.65 -18.08 -10.81
N SER A 39 -6.02 -18.97 -11.74
CA SER A 39 -5.09 -19.99 -12.27
C SER A 39 -3.90 -19.37 -13.00
N LEU A 40 -4.14 -18.28 -13.75
CA LEU A 40 -3.08 -17.53 -14.42
C LEU A 40 -2.20 -16.78 -13.41
N LEU A 41 -2.78 -16.17 -12.38
CA LEU A 41 -2.04 -15.53 -11.30
C LEU A 41 -1.07 -16.50 -10.60
N ARG A 42 -1.56 -17.70 -10.24
CA ARG A 42 -0.72 -18.76 -9.67
C ARG A 42 0.44 -19.13 -10.60
N HIS A 43 0.15 -19.35 -11.88
CA HIS A 43 1.18 -19.69 -12.86
C HIS A 43 2.23 -18.59 -13.04
N LEU A 44 1.82 -17.31 -13.06
CA LEU A 44 2.73 -16.17 -13.15
C LEU A 44 3.62 -16.05 -11.90
N ARG A 45 3.09 -16.32 -10.70
CA ARG A 45 3.87 -16.38 -9.46
C ARG A 45 4.85 -17.55 -9.48
N ASP A 46 4.35 -18.77 -9.72
CA ASP A 46 5.14 -20.00 -9.60
C ASP A 46 6.24 -20.12 -10.67
N CYS A 47 5.92 -19.80 -11.94
CA CYS A 47 6.85 -20.04 -13.05
C CYS A 47 7.69 -18.82 -13.43
N HIS A 48 7.25 -17.62 -13.04
CA HIS A 48 7.91 -16.38 -13.43
C HIS A 48 8.32 -15.49 -12.25
N GLY A 49 7.93 -15.84 -11.02
CA GLY A 49 8.30 -15.10 -9.81
C GLY A 49 7.72 -13.69 -9.78
N LEU A 50 6.52 -13.50 -10.34
CA LEU A 50 5.84 -12.21 -10.30
C LEU A 50 5.19 -12.01 -8.93
N LEU A 51 5.45 -10.85 -8.34
CA LEU A 51 4.84 -10.37 -7.11
C LEU A 51 4.01 -9.13 -7.42
N ASP A 52 3.03 -8.84 -6.57
CA ASP A 52 2.17 -7.67 -6.66
C ASP A 52 2.79 -6.49 -5.90
N ASN A 53 3.94 -6.03 -6.40
CA ASN A 53 4.74 -4.97 -5.78
C ASN A 53 4.89 -3.74 -6.67
N VAL A 54 4.17 -3.69 -7.79
CA VAL A 54 4.23 -2.59 -8.75
C VAL A 54 2.84 -2.00 -8.86
N GLN A 55 2.75 -0.68 -8.67
CA GLN A 55 1.53 0.07 -8.91
C GLN A 55 1.36 0.39 -10.40
N ASP A 56 0.11 0.44 -10.85
CA ASP A 56 -0.26 1.05 -12.11
C ASP A 56 -0.16 2.58 -12.05
N ASP A 57 -0.45 3.25 -13.16
CA ASP A 57 -0.31 4.70 -13.21
C ASP A 57 -1.30 5.42 -12.29
N ALA A 58 -2.38 4.76 -11.84
CA ALA A 58 -3.36 5.28 -10.89
C ALA A 58 -3.04 4.92 -9.43
N GLY A 59 -1.88 4.31 -9.15
CA GLY A 59 -1.45 3.91 -7.81
C GLY A 59 -2.04 2.58 -7.33
N ASN A 60 -2.79 1.87 -8.18
CA ASN A 60 -3.43 0.61 -7.82
C ASN A 60 -2.45 -0.54 -7.98
N PHE A 61 -2.50 -1.49 -7.04
CA PHE A 61 -1.90 -2.80 -7.22
C PHE A 61 -2.84 -3.73 -8.01
N ALA A 62 -2.34 -4.89 -8.43
CA ALA A 62 -3.20 -5.88 -9.08
C ALA A 62 -4.34 -6.32 -8.16
N ALA A 63 -4.09 -6.43 -6.84
CA ALA A 63 -5.12 -6.75 -5.86
C ALA A 63 -6.27 -5.73 -5.83
N ASP A 64 -5.96 -4.43 -5.89
CA ASP A 64 -6.98 -3.36 -5.95
C ASP A 64 -7.87 -3.50 -7.19
N LEU A 65 -7.27 -3.82 -8.34
CA LEU A 65 -8.03 -4.03 -9.58
C LEU A 65 -8.96 -5.24 -9.50
N ALA A 66 -8.59 -6.29 -8.76
CA ALA A 66 -9.48 -7.41 -8.50
C ALA A 66 -10.66 -6.98 -7.61
N ASP A 67 -10.43 -6.19 -6.56
CA ASP A 67 -11.51 -5.73 -5.67
C ASP A 67 -12.56 -4.85 -6.35
N MET A 68 -12.22 -4.20 -7.48
CA MET A 68 -13.17 -3.41 -8.26
C MET A 68 -14.35 -4.23 -8.81
N ALA A 69 -14.21 -5.55 -8.88
CA ALA A 69 -15.26 -6.45 -9.33
C ALA A 69 -15.85 -7.21 -8.14
N ASP A 70 -17.13 -6.96 -7.84
CA ASP A 70 -17.86 -7.62 -6.77
C ASP A 70 -18.31 -9.04 -7.17
N THR A 71 -17.34 -9.94 -7.36
CA THR A 71 -17.62 -11.35 -7.63
C THR A 71 -16.62 -12.23 -6.89
N ARG A 72 -17.07 -13.42 -6.46
CA ARG A 72 -16.25 -14.39 -5.73
C ARG A 72 -14.88 -14.68 -6.37
N ARG A 73 -14.83 -14.83 -7.70
CA ARG A 73 -13.58 -15.13 -8.41
C ARG A 73 -12.53 -14.02 -8.22
N HIS A 74 -12.98 -12.77 -8.16
CA HIS A 74 -12.11 -11.61 -8.02
C HIS A 74 -11.70 -11.45 -6.55
N THR A 75 -12.61 -11.72 -5.60
CA THR A 75 -12.27 -11.84 -4.18
C THR A 75 -11.18 -12.89 -3.94
N ASP A 76 -11.30 -14.07 -4.56
CA ASP A 76 -10.28 -15.12 -4.46
C ASP A 76 -8.94 -14.70 -5.10
N ALA A 77 -8.99 -13.94 -6.19
CA ALA A 77 -7.81 -13.39 -6.85
C ALA A 77 -7.11 -12.32 -5.99
N ALA A 78 -7.87 -11.36 -5.44
CA ALA A 78 -7.36 -10.32 -4.56
C ALA A 78 -6.73 -10.92 -3.30
N LYS A 79 -7.42 -11.90 -2.68
CA LYS A 79 -6.90 -12.66 -1.55
C LYS A 79 -5.56 -13.35 -1.88
N PHE A 80 -5.50 -14.07 -3.00
CA PHE A 80 -4.27 -14.72 -3.43
C PHE A 80 -3.13 -13.72 -3.68
N LEU A 81 -3.42 -12.57 -4.29
CA LEU A 81 -2.40 -11.54 -4.52
C LEU A 81 -1.83 -11.02 -3.20
N ARG A 82 -2.70 -10.74 -2.22
CA ARG A 82 -2.28 -10.25 -0.90
C ARG A 82 -1.55 -11.29 -0.06
N GLU A 83 -1.99 -12.55 -0.09
CA GLU A 83 -1.42 -13.62 0.72
C GLU A 83 -0.18 -14.28 0.11
N GLU A 84 -0.11 -14.42 -1.22
CA GLU A 84 0.90 -15.26 -1.88
C GLU A 84 1.80 -14.50 -2.85
N CYS A 85 1.40 -13.30 -3.25
CA CYS A 85 2.18 -12.43 -4.15
C CYS A 85 2.67 -11.14 -3.45
N SER A 86 2.64 -11.10 -2.12
CA SER A 86 3.08 -9.95 -1.33
C SER A 86 4.61 -9.81 -1.27
N GLY A 87 5.07 -8.56 -1.40
CA GLY A 87 6.46 -8.20 -1.12
C GLY A 87 6.84 -8.46 0.33
N ALA A 88 5.94 -8.18 1.28
CA ALA A 88 6.15 -8.48 2.69
C ALA A 88 6.27 -9.99 2.94
N ARG A 89 5.48 -10.82 2.25
CA ARG A 89 5.66 -12.28 2.30
C ARG A 89 7.03 -12.68 1.77
N ALA A 90 7.41 -12.15 0.61
CA ALA A 90 8.70 -12.47 0.01
C ALA A 90 9.86 -12.08 0.95
N GLU A 91 9.73 -10.99 1.69
CA GLU A 91 10.67 -10.57 2.72
C GLU A 91 10.73 -11.56 3.88
N SER A 92 9.59 -11.90 4.49
CA SER A 92 9.53 -12.89 5.58
C SER A 92 10.09 -14.26 5.14
N CYS A 93 9.80 -14.68 3.90
CA CYS A 93 10.38 -15.88 3.31
C CYS A 93 11.90 -15.76 3.12
N ARG A 94 12.40 -14.58 2.71
CA ARG A 94 13.83 -14.29 2.59
C ARG A 94 14.53 -14.35 3.94
N VAL A 95 13.93 -13.76 4.99
CA VAL A 95 14.43 -13.84 6.37
C VAL A 95 14.51 -15.29 6.83
N LEU A 96 13.58 -16.17 6.48
CA LEU A 96 13.66 -17.59 6.82
C LEU A 96 14.51 -18.43 5.85
N GLY A 97 14.91 -17.89 4.70
CA GLY A 97 15.68 -18.60 3.67
C GLY A 97 14.87 -19.65 2.90
N ILE A 98 13.57 -19.41 2.72
CA ILE A 98 12.62 -20.33 2.07
C ILE A 98 12.04 -19.72 0.79
N PRO A 99 11.58 -20.54 -0.17
CA PRO A 99 10.86 -20.01 -1.33
C PRO A 99 9.52 -19.38 -0.92
N VAL A 100 9.05 -18.39 -1.67
CA VAL A 100 7.76 -17.69 -1.42
C VAL A 100 6.56 -18.64 -1.46
N SER A 101 6.67 -19.71 -2.26
CA SER A 101 5.68 -20.77 -2.39
C SER A 101 5.77 -21.86 -1.32
N ALA A 102 6.57 -21.66 -0.27
CA ALA A 102 6.74 -22.65 0.80
C ALA A 102 5.42 -22.93 1.52
N ASP A 103 5.24 -24.20 1.88
CA ASP A 103 4.10 -24.64 2.70
C ASP A 103 4.32 -24.32 4.20
N ARG A 104 3.27 -24.51 5.01
CA ARG A 104 3.31 -24.20 6.45
C ARG A 104 4.33 -25.05 7.22
N ASP A 105 4.61 -26.27 6.78
CA ASP A 105 5.54 -27.17 7.45
C ASP A 105 6.99 -26.82 7.12
N GLN A 106 7.27 -26.45 5.88
CA GLN A 106 8.55 -25.88 5.44
C GLN A 106 8.84 -24.58 6.19
N ILE A 107 7.85 -23.69 6.32
CA ILE A 107 7.97 -22.45 7.11
C ILE A 107 8.33 -22.76 8.56
N ARG A 108 7.59 -23.67 9.21
CA ARG A 108 7.83 -24.07 10.61
C ARG A 108 9.21 -24.69 10.80
N ASN A 109 9.61 -25.60 9.91
CA ASN A 109 10.91 -26.26 10.00
C ASN A 109 12.06 -25.26 9.80
N ALA A 110 11.94 -24.36 8.83
CA ALA A 110 12.93 -23.30 8.59
C ALA A 110 13.04 -22.36 9.79
N TYR A 111 11.91 -21.95 10.38
CA TYR A 111 11.91 -21.15 11.61
C TYR A 111 12.64 -21.87 12.75
N LEU A 112 12.31 -23.13 13.04
CA LEU A 112 12.96 -23.87 14.13
C LEU A 112 14.47 -24.02 13.91
N VAL A 113 14.91 -24.27 12.68
CA VAL A 113 16.34 -24.34 12.35
C VAL A 113 17.00 -22.98 12.55
N LYS A 114 16.40 -21.91 12.04
CA LYS A 114 16.99 -20.58 12.06
C LYS A 114 16.98 -19.98 13.46
N ALA A 115 15.86 -20.05 14.17
CA ALA A 115 15.74 -19.64 15.58
C ALA A 115 16.79 -20.32 16.47
N ARG A 116 17.04 -21.63 16.30
CA ARG A 116 18.11 -22.34 17.04
C ARG A 116 19.53 -21.91 16.69
N SER A 117 19.73 -21.32 15.51
CA SER A 117 21.04 -20.82 15.08
C SER A 117 21.32 -19.40 15.57
N VAL A 118 20.29 -18.56 15.65
CA VAL A 118 20.41 -17.14 16.05
C VAL A 118 20.01 -16.88 17.51
N HIS A 119 19.67 -17.92 18.28
CA HIS A 119 19.27 -17.77 19.68
C HIS A 119 20.39 -17.14 20.53
N PRO A 120 20.12 -16.07 21.30
CA PRO A 120 21.13 -15.33 22.05
C PRO A 120 21.93 -16.24 23.01
N ASP A 121 21.26 -17.09 23.80
CA ASP A 121 21.92 -18.01 24.76
C ASP A 121 22.96 -18.94 24.12
N ARG A 122 22.75 -19.36 22.86
CA ARG A 122 23.66 -20.27 22.17
C ARG A 122 24.89 -19.55 21.63
N LEU A 123 24.74 -18.27 21.28
CA LEU A 123 25.83 -17.45 20.77
C LEU A 123 26.73 -16.98 21.91
N ILE A 124 26.15 -16.59 23.04
CA ILE A 124 26.88 -16.30 24.29
C ILE A 124 27.72 -17.52 24.71
N ALA A 125 27.16 -18.74 24.64
CA ALA A 125 27.90 -19.97 24.94
C ALA A 125 29.07 -20.24 23.98
N ARG A 126 29.00 -19.81 22.71
CA ARG A 126 30.07 -19.95 21.72
C ARG A 126 31.15 -18.88 21.88
N GLU A 127 30.77 -17.66 22.23
CA GLU A 127 31.72 -16.57 22.53
C GLU A 127 32.54 -16.88 23.78
N ASN A 128 31.90 -17.38 24.84
CA ASN A 128 32.58 -17.83 26.05
C ASN A 128 33.58 -18.98 25.80
N GLN A 129 33.34 -19.82 24.79
CA GLN A 129 34.29 -20.86 24.34
C GLN A 129 35.42 -20.31 23.46
N LYS A 130 35.25 -19.17 22.79
CA LYS A 130 36.32 -18.52 22.01
C LYS A 130 37.23 -17.68 22.90
N HIS A 131 36.70 -16.98 23.90
CA HIS A 131 37.49 -16.20 24.86
C HIS A 131 38.38 -17.07 25.76
N SER A 132 38.05 -18.33 25.99
CA SER A 132 38.94 -19.27 26.69
C SER A 132 40.13 -19.76 25.86
N ILE A 133 40.21 -19.41 24.57
CA ILE A 133 41.28 -19.83 23.64
C ILE A 133 42.17 -18.65 23.19
N SER A 134 41.75 -17.40 23.39
CA SER A 134 42.56 -16.21 23.06
C SER A 134 42.50 -15.17 24.18
N GLU A 135 43.40 -15.28 25.15
CA GLU A 135 43.73 -14.18 26.05
C GLU A 135 44.56 -13.16 25.25
N GLU A 136 43.91 -12.13 24.70
CA GLU A 136 44.40 -10.75 24.75
C GLU A 136 43.44 -9.79 24.02
N ASN A 137 43.07 -8.73 24.74
CA ASN A 137 42.71 -7.39 24.29
C ASN A 137 41.26 -7.03 23.88
N VAL A 138 40.68 -6.20 24.76
CA VAL A 138 39.73 -5.07 24.59
C VAL A 138 38.25 -5.42 24.32
N ASN A 139 37.43 -5.41 25.38
CA ASN A 139 35.99 -5.56 25.29
C ASN A 139 35.25 -4.21 25.50
N ILE A 140 35.04 -3.49 24.41
CA ILE A 140 34.04 -2.41 24.28
C ILE A 140 32.99 -2.76 23.18
N SER A 141 33.12 -3.91 22.50
CA SER A 141 32.20 -4.34 21.42
C SER A 141 31.05 -5.27 21.85
N SER A 142 31.13 -5.89 23.03
CA SER A 142 30.14 -6.90 23.46
C SER A 142 28.69 -6.38 23.53
N HIS A 143 28.47 -5.14 23.94
CA HIS A 143 27.10 -4.59 24.02
C HIS A 143 26.45 -4.47 22.64
N ARG A 144 27.18 -4.00 21.62
CA ARG A 144 26.63 -3.86 20.25
C ARG A 144 26.34 -5.20 19.58
N GLU A 145 27.12 -6.23 19.90
CA GLU A 145 26.94 -7.57 19.36
C GLU A 145 25.75 -8.29 20.02
N VAL A 146 25.56 -8.15 21.33
CA VAL A 146 24.38 -8.70 22.03
C VAL A 146 23.09 -8.08 21.52
N ASP A 147 23.07 -6.77 21.31
CA ASP A 147 21.90 -6.07 20.74
C ASP A 147 21.58 -6.57 19.32
N GLN A 148 22.60 -6.72 18.47
CA GLN A 148 22.41 -7.22 17.09
C GLN A 148 21.83 -8.64 17.05
N HIS A 149 22.30 -9.56 17.90
CA HIS A 149 21.79 -10.93 17.92
C HIS A 149 20.35 -11.02 18.45
N SER A 150 19.97 -10.14 19.38
CA SER A 150 18.58 -10.02 19.83
C SER A 150 17.67 -9.54 18.70
N HIS A 151 18.11 -8.52 17.95
CA HIS A 151 17.40 -8.03 16.77
C HIS A 151 17.26 -9.11 15.67
N ASP A 152 18.30 -9.90 15.44
CA ASP A 152 18.27 -11.00 14.47
C ASP A 152 17.26 -12.09 14.86
N PHE A 153 17.23 -12.48 16.15
CA PHE A 153 16.24 -13.43 16.65
C PHE A 153 14.80 -12.90 16.52
N ASP A 154 14.57 -11.64 16.90
CA ASP A 154 13.26 -11.01 16.77
C ASP A 154 12.82 -10.89 15.32
N SER A 155 13.73 -10.60 14.38
CA SER A 155 13.42 -10.55 12.95
C SER A 155 12.92 -11.92 12.43
N VAL A 156 13.57 -13.00 12.85
CA VAL A 156 13.20 -14.38 12.50
C VAL A 156 11.85 -14.76 13.09
N ARG A 157 11.58 -14.35 14.34
CA ARG A 157 10.28 -14.56 15.00
C ARG A 157 9.16 -13.79 14.31
N ARG A 158 9.35 -12.49 14.03
CA ARG A 158 8.38 -11.65 13.32
C ARG A 158 8.07 -12.20 11.93
N ALA A 159 9.09 -12.63 11.18
CA ALA A 159 8.90 -13.25 9.88
C ALA A 159 8.05 -14.53 9.96
N TYR A 160 8.28 -15.38 10.97
CA TYR A 160 7.47 -16.58 11.18
C TYR A 160 6.01 -16.26 11.58
N GLU A 161 5.82 -15.31 12.51
CA GLU A 161 4.49 -14.86 12.93
C GLU A 161 3.70 -14.27 11.75
N HIS A 162 4.33 -13.41 10.94
CA HIS A 162 3.75 -12.86 9.72
C HIS A 162 3.28 -13.97 8.76
N LEU A 163 4.11 -14.99 8.52
CA LEU A 163 3.77 -16.08 7.59
C LEU A 163 2.69 -17.04 8.10
N ILE A 164 2.64 -17.30 9.41
CA ILE A 164 1.76 -18.33 9.99
C ILE A 164 0.47 -17.77 10.58
N VAL A 165 0.55 -16.63 11.26
CA VAL A 165 -0.58 -15.97 11.94
C VAL A 165 -1.29 -15.04 10.96
N GLU A 166 -0.54 -14.22 10.23
CA GLU A 166 -1.07 -13.25 9.27
C GLU A 166 -1.16 -13.80 7.85
N ASN A 167 -0.86 -15.08 7.64
CA ASN A 167 -0.83 -15.76 6.33
C ASN A 167 0.09 -15.10 5.28
N GLY A 168 1.06 -14.29 5.71
CA GLY A 168 1.93 -13.54 4.83
C GLY A 168 1.23 -12.39 4.10
N VAL A 169 0.07 -11.93 4.60
CA VAL A 169 -0.71 -10.87 3.96
C VAL A 169 0.14 -9.59 3.83
N GLY A 170 0.12 -8.99 2.64
CA GLY A 170 0.70 -7.68 2.39
C GLY A 170 -0.32 -6.54 2.39
N LYS A 171 0.19 -5.31 2.37
CA LYS A 171 -0.57 -4.06 2.28
C LYS A 171 -0.82 -3.62 0.83
N GLN A 172 -1.00 -4.53 -0.13
CA GLN A 172 -1.27 -4.17 -1.53
C GLN A 172 -2.63 -3.50 -1.66
N SER A 173 -2.62 -2.20 -1.40
CA SER A 173 -3.74 -1.31 -1.49
C SER A 173 -3.26 0.04 -1.96
N ASN A 174 -4.08 0.73 -2.75
CA ASN A 174 -3.76 2.06 -3.22
C ASN A 174 -3.54 3.00 -2.02
N PRO A 175 -2.33 3.56 -1.83
CA PRO A 175 -2.04 4.42 -0.68
C PRO A 175 -2.90 5.68 -0.65
N ALA A 176 -3.39 6.14 -1.80
CA ALA A 176 -4.31 7.27 -1.87
C ALA A 176 -5.64 6.99 -1.15
N HIS A 177 -6.03 5.72 -0.98
CA HIS A 177 -7.23 5.32 -0.25
C HIS A 177 -7.00 5.17 1.27
N SER A 178 -5.79 5.46 1.78
CA SER A 178 -5.55 5.51 3.22
C SER A 178 -6.08 6.81 3.81
N ILE A 179 -7.20 6.73 4.55
CA ILE A 179 -7.82 7.89 5.19
C ILE A 179 -6.87 8.59 6.17
N HIS A 180 -6.09 7.81 6.93
CA HIS A 180 -5.14 8.34 7.91
C HIS A 180 -4.02 9.14 7.22
N LEU A 181 -3.46 8.57 6.16
CA LEU A 181 -2.43 9.23 5.36
C LEU A 181 -2.95 10.52 4.73
N MET A 182 -4.19 10.52 4.23
CA MET A 182 -4.79 11.71 3.62
C MET A 182 -5.06 12.81 4.65
N LEU A 183 -5.44 12.46 5.89
CA LEU A 183 -5.62 13.44 6.98
C LEU A 183 -4.29 14.08 7.38
N GLU A 184 -3.23 13.29 7.50
CA GLU A 184 -1.88 13.76 7.82
C GLU A 184 -1.30 14.66 6.71
N LEU A 185 -1.48 14.27 5.45
CA LEU A 185 -1.05 15.12 4.33
C LEU A 185 -1.84 16.42 4.25
N HIS A 186 -3.13 16.39 4.57
CA HIS A 186 -3.94 17.60 4.62
C HIS A 186 -3.51 18.54 5.77
N SER A 187 -3.19 18.00 6.95
CA SER A 187 -2.72 18.82 8.08
C SER A 187 -1.37 19.47 7.78
N THR A 188 -0.42 18.73 7.20
CA THR A 188 0.91 19.24 6.85
C THR A 188 0.86 20.32 5.76
N VAL A 189 0.03 20.14 4.73
CA VAL A 189 -0.11 21.14 3.65
C VAL A 189 -0.73 22.44 4.16
N ASN A 190 -1.70 22.37 5.07
CA ASN A 190 -2.29 23.57 5.69
C ASN A 190 -1.27 24.35 6.55
N VAL A 191 -0.31 23.67 7.17
CA VAL A 191 0.77 24.32 7.94
C VAL A 191 1.80 24.99 7.03
N SER A 192 2.12 24.38 5.88
CA SER A 192 3.09 24.94 4.93
C SER A 192 2.58 26.11 4.07
N GLY A 193 1.26 26.36 4.09
CA GLY A 193 0.62 27.47 3.37
C GLY A 193 0.52 28.77 4.17
N SER A 194 0.92 28.78 5.44
CA SER A 194 0.82 29.94 6.34
C SER A 194 2.18 30.36 6.90
N GLU A 195 3.11 30.82 6.04
CA GLU A 195 4.21 31.71 6.46
C GLU A 195 3.72 33.16 6.69
N GLN A 196 2.56 33.30 7.32
CA GLN A 196 2.16 34.56 7.94
C GLN A 196 1.79 34.24 9.38
N GLU A 197 2.67 34.67 10.30
CA GLU A 197 2.33 34.93 11.70
C GLU A 197 1.11 35.84 11.73
N SER A 198 -0.07 35.24 11.71
CA SER A 198 -1.29 35.89 12.09
C SER A 198 -1.94 34.98 13.11
N THR A 199 -2.13 35.54 14.30
CA THR A 199 -2.92 35.00 15.39
C THR A 199 -4.35 34.79 14.89
N VAL A 200 -4.59 33.67 14.22
CA VAL A 200 -5.92 33.20 13.88
C VAL A 200 -6.11 31.95 14.70
N GLU A 201 -7.07 32.02 15.61
CA GLU A 201 -7.50 30.89 16.43
C GLU A 201 -7.68 29.64 15.56
N PRO A 202 -7.34 28.45 16.08
CA PRO A 202 -7.54 27.20 15.35
C PRO A 202 -9.03 27.10 15.02
N SER A 203 -9.36 27.33 13.75
CA SER A 203 -10.67 27.06 13.19
C SER A 203 -11.03 25.64 13.61
N LEU A 204 -12.06 25.51 14.46
CA LEU A 204 -12.71 24.26 14.83
C LEU A 204 -13.36 23.66 13.58
N CYS A 205 -12.57 23.24 12.60
CA CYS A 205 -13.03 22.39 11.52
C CYS A 205 -13.49 21.09 12.16
N SER A 206 -14.79 20.80 12.05
CA SER A 206 -15.35 19.52 12.49
C SER A 206 -14.53 18.38 11.85
N ASP A 207 -14.22 17.33 12.62
CA ASP A 207 -13.53 16.14 12.12
C ASP A 207 -14.21 15.58 10.85
N ASP A 208 -15.53 15.76 10.72
CA ASP A 208 -16.31 15.35 9.56
C ASP A 208 -15.93 16.11 8.26
N GLU A 209 -15.58 17.40 8.35
CA GLU A 209 -15.16 18.20 7.20
C GLU A 209 -13.78 17.77 6.71
N ASN A 210 -12.85 17.54 7.64
CA ASN A 210 -11.51 17.05 7.32
C ASN A 210 -11.57 15.65 6.71
N LEU A 211 -12.41 14.77 7.25
CA LEU A 211 -12.67 13.43 6.69
C LEU A 211 -13.28 13.51 5.29
N PHE A 212 -14.20 14.44 5.04
CA PHE A 212 -14.77 14.63 3.70
C PHE A 212 -13.70 15.09 2.70
N LYS A 213 -12.89 16.09 3.04
CA LYS A 213 -11.79 16.58 2.20
C LYS A 213 -10.79 15.47 1.88
N ALA A 214 -10.33 14.74 2.89
CA ALA A 214 -9.40 13.63 2.74
C ALA A 214 -9.95 12.54 1.78
N ARG A 215 -11.21 12.14 1.96
CA ARG A 215 -11.87 11.17 1.08
C ARG A 215 -12.06 11.69 -0.34
N LEU A 216 -12.33 12.98 -0.50
CA LEU A 216 -12.47 13.60 -1.82
C LEU A 216 -11.14 13.61 -2.57
N ILE A 217 -10.06 14.03 -1.90
CA ILE A 217 -8.72 14.06 -2.49
C ILE A 217 -8.29 12.65 -2.94
N ALA A 218 -8.51 11.63 -2.09
CA ALA A 218 -8.24 10.23 -2.44
C ALA A 218 -8.90 9.80 -3.77
N VAL A 219 -10.19 10.10 -3.94
CA VAL A 219 -10.94 9.78 -5.17
C VAL A 219 -10.36 10.53 -6.37
N LEU A 220 -9.93 11.77 -6.19
CA LEU A 220 -9.35 12.57 -7.27
C LEU A 220 -7.96 12.10 -7.68
N LEU A 221 -7.18 11.61 -6.73
CA LEU A 221 -5.86 11.07 -7.00
C LEU A 221 -5.92 9.82 -7.89
N GLU A 222 -7.02 9.06 -7.98
CA GLU A 222 -7.19 8.01 -9.00
C GLU A 222 -7.17 8.53 -10.45
N TYR A 223 -7.41 9.84 -10.67
CA TYR A 223 -7.45 10.46 -12.00
C TYR A 223 -6.24 11.35 -12.29
N GLY A 224 -5.55 11.81 -11.24
CA GLY A 224 -4.32 12.62 -11.36
C GLY A 224 -4.61 13.93 -12.10
N ASP A 225 -3.69 14.36 -12.95
CA ASP A 225 -3.76 15.65 -13.65
C ASP A 225 -4.91 15.76 -14.66
N LYS A 226 -5.52 14.62 -15.05
CA LYS A 226 -6.68 14.60 -15.94
C LYS A 226 -7.96 15.08 -15.24
N GLY A 227 -7.99 14.99 -13.92
CA GLY A 227 -9.16 15.28 -13.10
C GLY A 227 -10.32 14.31 -13.31
N LEU A 228 -11.34 14.47 -12.47
CA LEU A 228 -12.57 13.69 -12.50
C LEU A 228 -13.73 14.56 -12.99
N GLU A 229 -14.47 14.09 -13.98
CA GLU A 229 -15.72 14.75 -14.37
C GLU A 229 -16.69 14.76 -13.18
N LEU A 230 -17.24 15.93 -12.88
CA LEU A 230 -18.10 16.15 -11.72
C LEU A 230 -19.32 15.20 -11.68
N CYS A 231 -19.83 14.81 -12.85
CA CYS A 231 -20.96 13.87 -12.97
C CYS A 231 -20.61 12.45 -12.49
N ASN A 232 -19.35 12.04 -12.57
CA ASN A 232 -18.88 10.72 -12.19
C ASN A 232 -18.45 10.64 -10.72
N LEU A 233 -18.30 11.79 -10.04
CA LEU A 233 -17.81 11.88 -8.66
C LEU A 233 -18.55 10.94 -7.70
N ARG A 234 -19.89 10.96 -7.71
CA ARG A 234 -20.69 10.11 -6.82
C ARG A 234 -20.42 8.63 -7.03
N LYS A 235 -20.42 8.19 -8.29
CA LYS A 235 -20.19 6.79 -8.65
C LYS A 235 -18.79 6.34 -8.21
N LYS A 236 -17.80 7.20 -8.35
CA LYS A 236 -16.42 6.91 -7.96
C LYS A 236 -16.20 6.95 -6.46
N TRP A 237 -16.85 7.87 -5.76
CA TRP A 237 -16.87 7.88 -4.31
C TRP A 237 -17.38 6.54 -3.74
N GLU A 238 -18.52 6.06 -4.23
CA GLU A 238 -19.11 4.79 -3.78
C GLU A 238 -18.24 3.57 -4.14
N GLN A 239 -17.45 3.66 -5.21
CA GLN A 239 -16.50 2.63 -5.62
C GLN A 239 -15.27 2.58 -4.70
N VAL A 240 -14.72 3.74 -4.33
CA VAL A 240 -13.52 3.85 -3.49
C VAL A 240 -13.84 3.62 -2.01
N TRP A 241 -14.96 4.19 -1.54
CA TRP A 241 -15.36 4.18 -0.14
C TRP A 241 -16.63 3.35 0.07
N THR A 242 -16.51 2.04 -0.07
CA THR A 242 -17.62 1.12 0.14
C THR A 242 -18.17 1.27 1.56
N GLY A 243 -19.49 1.50 1.68
CA GLY A 243 -20.16 1.72 2.96
C GLY A 243 -20.18 3.16 3.47
N VAL A 244 -19.50 4.11 2.82
CA VAL A 244 -19.57 5.54 3.17
C VAL A 244 -20.41 6.29 2.12
N PRO A 245 -21.67 6.65 2.43
CA PRO A 245 -22.51 7.35 1.46
C PRO A 245 -21.95 8.74 1.15
N PHE A 246 -22.03 9.15 -0.12
CA PHE A 246 -21.66 10.51 -0.49
C PHE A 246 -22.56 11.53 0.24
N PRO A 247 -22.00 12.59 0.84
CA PRO A 247 -22.75 13.55 1.65
C PRO A 247 -24.00 14.10 0.96
N SER A 248 -25.06 14.29 1.74
CA SER A 248 -26.29 14.89 1.25
C SER A 248 -26.12 16.41 1.14
N PHE A 249 -26.36 16.95 -0.06
CA PHE A 249 -26.24 18.39 -0.35
C PHE A 249 -27.52 18.99 -0.95
N ARG A 250 -28.62 18.23 -0.97
CA ARG A 250 -29.91 18.70 -1.47
C ARG A 250 -30.72 19.34 -0.34
N LYS A 251 -31.14 20.58 -0.56
CA LYS A 251 -32.38 21.12 0.02
C LYS A 251 -33.52 20.90 -0.99
N GLU A 252 -34.74 20.64 -0.51
CA GLU A 252 -35.92 20.52 -1.38
C GLU A 252 -36.02 21.71 -2.34
N GLY A 253 -36.11 21.42 -3.65
CA GLY A 253 -36.40 22.44 -4.69
C GLY A 253 -35.23 22.97 -5.55
N GLN A 254 -33.96 22.63 -5.29
CA GLN A 254 -32.84 23.17 -6.09
C GLN A 254 -32.52 22.41 -7.41
N ARG A 255 -32.07 23.14 -8.44
CA ARG A 255 -31.66 22.61 -9.76
C ARG A 255 -30.42 21.70 -9.67
N LYS A 256 -30.49 20.54 -10.35
CA LYS A 256 -29.53 19.41 -10.27
C LYS A 256 -28.04 19.73 -10.57
N LYS A 257 -27.72 20.69 -11.46
CA LYS A 257 -26.35 20.89 -11.96
C LYS A 257 -25.50 21.94 -11.22
N GLY A 258 -26.14 22.89 -10.50
CA GLY A 258 -25.42 23.96 -9.77
C GLY A 258 -25.13 23.61 -8.31
N ALA A 259 -26.05 22.90 -7.65
CA ALA A 259 -25.95 22.59 -6.23
C ALA A 259 -24.71 21.77 -5.84
N LEU A 260 -24.25 20.86 -6.72
CA LEU A 260 -23.05 20.06 -6.46
C LEU A 260 -21.77 20.90 -6.54
N VAL A 261 -21.72 21.85 -7.49
CA VAL A 261 -20.58 22.77 -7.65
C VAL A 261 -20.47 23.68 -6.43
N GLU A 262 -21.59 24.29 -6.02
CA GLU A 262 -21.65 25.13 -4.83
C GLU A 262 -21.28 24.36 -3.56
N PHE A 263 -21.78 23.12 -3.42
CA PHE A 263 -21.44 22.26 -2.29
C PHE A 263 -19.95 21.96 -2.21
N ILE A 264 -19.32 21.56 -3.32
CA ILE A 264 -17.89 21.25 -3.35
C ILE A 264 -17.06 22.51 -3.08
N GLN A 265 -17.41 23.64 -3.72
CA GLN A 265 -16.70 24.89 -3.51
C GLN A 265 -16.77 25.34 -2.04
N LYS A 266 -17.92 25.13 -1.38
CA LYS A 266 -18.12 25.49 0.03
C LYS A 266 -17.35 24.58 1.00
N ASN A 267 -17.34 23.27 0.76
CA ASN A 267 -16.82 22.29 1.74
C ASN A 267 -15.39 21.81 1.45
N ALA A 268 -14.89 22.01 0.24
CA ALA A 268 -13.57 21.53 -0.19
C ALA A 268 -12.86 22.45 -1.18
N GLY A 269 -13.35 23.67 -1.43
CA GLY A 269 -12.78 24.59 -2.43
C GLY A 269 -11.36 25.09 -2.11
N ASP A 270 -10.89 24.88 -0.88
CA ASP A 270 -9.51 25.09 -0.44
C ASP A 270 -8.55 24.02 -1.00
N VAL A 271 -9.02 22.77 -1.10
CA VAL A 271 -8.20 21.61 -1.51
C VAL A 271 -8.42 21.14 -2.96
N VAL A 272 -9.55 21.52 -3.58
CA VAL A 272 -9.88 21.16 -4.97
C VAL A 272 -10.09 22.38 -5.86
N GLU A 273 -9.85 22.21 -7.15
CA GLU A 273 -10.12 23.19 -8.19
C GLU A 273 -11.11 22.63 -9.23
N LEU A 274 -12.03 23.49 -9.67
CA LEU A 274 -13.03 23.19 -10.68
C LEU A 274 -12.60 23.80 -12.01
N VAL A 275 -12.10 22.97 -12.92
CA VAL A 275 -11.58 23.39 -14.23
C VAL A 275 -12.65 23.19 -15.30
N LYS A 276 -12.91 24.21 -16.13
CA LYS A 276 -13.75 24.09 -17.32
C LYS A 276 -12.86 23.95 -18.56
N PRO A 277 -12.98 22.85 -19.33
CA PRO A 277 -12.23 22.72 -20.58
C PRO A 277 -12.57 23.85 -21.55
N THR A 278 -11.59 24.34 -22.29
CA THR A 278 -11.74 25.39 -23.32
C THR A 278 -12.59 24.96 -24.53
N SER A 279 -12.87 23.66 -24.68
CA SER A 279 -13.76 23.11 -25.70
C SER A 279 -15.24 23.26 -25.30
N SER A 280 -16.05 23.79 -26.22
CA SER A 280 -17.43 24.29 -26.02
C SER A 280 -18.49 23.28 -25.54
N THR A 281 -18.10 22.04 -25.20
CA THR A 281 -18.97 20.97 -24.69
C THR A 281 -18.41 20.27 -23.44
N GLY A 282 -17.28 20.74 -22.89
CA GLY A 282 -16.59 20.08 -21.79
C GLY A 282 -17.36 20.10 -20.46
N SER A 283 -17.53 18.91 -19.87
CA SER A 283 -17.98 18.76 -18.47
C SER A 283 -16.99 19.43 -17.51
N ILE A 284 -17.48 19.93 -16.36
CA ILE A 284 -16.62 20.48 -15.31
C ILE A 284 -15.73 19.36 -14.75
N LEU A 285 -14.42 19.58 -14.74
CA LEU A 285 -13.42 18.68 -14.17
C LEU A 285 -13.07 19.13 -12.76
N LEU A 286 -12.88 18.15 -11.88
CA LEU A 286 -12.45 18.35 -10.51
C LEU A 286 -11.02 17.83 -10.37
N VAL A 287 -10.10 18.66 -9.91
CA VAL A 287 -8.67 18.32 -9.71
C VAL A 287 -8.22 18.69 -8.30
N PRO A 288 -7.27 17.93 -7.69
CA PRO A 288 -6.66 18.33 -6.44
C PRO A 288 -5.69 19.49 -6.67
N LYS A 289 -5.64 20.46 -5.75
CA LYS A 289 -4.81 21.67 -5.91
C LYS A 289 -3.33 21.45 -5.54
N GLN A 290 -3.06 20.91 -4.36
CA GLN A 290 -1.69 20.81 -3.81
C GLN A 290 -1.20 19.36 -3.65
N LEU A 291 -2.09 18.38 -3.58
CA LEU A 291 -1.69 16.96 -3.48
C LEU A 291 -1.52 16.35 -4.87
N THR A 292 -0.36 15.73 -5.09
CA THR A 292 -0.08 14.89 -6.26
C THR A 292 0.12 13.45 -5.83
N ARG A 293 -0.01 12.51 -6.77
CA ARG A 293 0.24 11.08 -6.52
C ARG A 293 1.63 10.83 -5.96
N ASP A 294 2.64 11.51 -6.49
CA ASP A 294 4.02 11.31 -6.09
C ASP A 294 4.25 11.68 -4.63
N ILE A 295 3.61 12.76 -4.15
CA ILE A 295 3.66 13.17 -2.74
C ILE A 295 3.03 12.09 -1.86
N VAL A 296 1.86 11.57 -2.24
CA VAL A 296 1.18 10.51 -1.48
C VAL A 296 2.00 9.23 -1.44
N SER A 297 2.56 8.80 -2.58
CA SER A 297 3.39 7.61 -2.64
C SER A 297 4.67 7.75 -1.81
N GLN A 298 5.32 8.92 -1.82
CA GLN A 298 6.49 9.18 -0.97
C GLN A 298 6.14 9.19 0.52
N ALA A 299 5.01 9.78 0.89
CA ALA A 299 4.54 9.80 2.27
C ALA A 299 4.19 8.40 2.78
N ALA A 300 3.53 7.59 1.94
CA ALA A 300 3.21 6.20 2.27
C ALA A 300 4.47 5.37 2.56
N LEU A 301 5.54 5.57 1.78
CA LEU A 301 6.82 4.91 2.04
C LEU A 301 7.42 5.32 3.39
N LYS A 302 7.31 6.58 3.80
CA LYS A 302 7.82 7.06 5.10
C LYS A 302 7.08 6.43 6.28
N VAL A 303 5.76 6.30 6.20
CA VAL A 303 4.94 5.68 7.25
C VAL A 303 5.34 4.21 7.47
N ASP A 304 5.71 3.49 6.40
CA ASP A 304 6.20 2.11 6.55
C ASP A 304 7.57 2.07 7.26
N PHE A 305 8.46 3.04 7.05
CA PHE A 305 9.75 3.12 7.75
C PHE A 305 9.63 3.48 9.24
N ASP A 306 8.72 4.40 9.61
CA ASP A 306 8.51 4.77 11.01
C ASP A 306 7.80 3.69 11.83
N SER A 307 7.04 2.80 11.17
CA SER A 307 6.45 1.62 11.84
C SER A 307 7.46 0.54 12.26
N ASP A 308 8.68 0.60 11.72
CA ASP A 308 9.83 -0.25 12.08
C ASP A 308 10.83 0.48 13.00
N ALA A 309 10.57 1.73 13.38
CA ALA A 309 11.40 2.42 14.37
C ALA A 309 11.23 1.72 15.72
N PRO A 310 12.33 1.39 16.44
CA PRO A 310 12.23 0.79 17.75
C PRO A 310 11.42 1.74 18.64
N VAL A 311 10.33 1.23 19.22
CA VAL A 311 9.62 1.89 20.30
C VAL A 311 10.68 2.30 21.31
N GLN A 312 10.98 3.60 21.39
CA GLN A 312 11.78 4.11 22.48
C GLN A 312 10.94 3.85 23.73
N GLU A 313 11.32 2.82 24.49
CA GLU A 313 10.82 2.63 25.83
C GLU A 313 11.11 3.94 26.58
N GLU A 314 10.06 4.73 26.80
CA GLU A 314 10.08 5.80 27.78
C GLU A 314 10.35 5.15 29.13
N THR A 315 11.62 5.15 29.49
CA THR A 315 12.10 4.82 30.83
C THR A 315 11.50 5.86 31.78
N LYS A 316 10.57 5.39 32.61
CA LYS A 316 10.09 6.10 33.81
C LYS A 316 10.83 5.61 35.04
#